data_AF-A0ABD7V0Z7-F1
#
_entry.id   AF-A0ABD7V0Z7-F1
#
_cell.length_a   1.000
_cell.length_b   1.000
_cell.length_c   1.000
_cell.angle_alpha   90.00
_cell.angle_beta   90.00
_cell.angle_gamma   90.00
#
_symmetry.space_group_name_H-M   'P 1'
#
loop_
_entity.id
_entity.type
_entity.pdbx_description
1 polymer ?
#
loop_
_entity_poly.entity_id
_entity_poly.type
_entity_poly.pdbx_seq_one_letter_code
_entity_poly.pdbx_strand_id
1 'polypeptide(L)'
;MQIWSNNPTERLNREIRRRTDVVGIFPNRDAIIRLIGAVLAEQTDEWAEGRRYLGLEVLNRCRLTLTTDTTTTPEATTDPLIELPA
;
A
#
# COMPACT_ATOMS: atom_id res chain seq x y z
N MET A 1 -4.28 -15.57 -22.57
CA MET A 1 -4.87 -14.35 -21.98
C MET A 1 -3.92 -13.20 -22.24
N GLN A 2 -4.25 -12.32 -23.17
CA GLN A 2 -3.39 -11.20 -23.54
C GLN A 2 -3.69 -10.02 -22.60
N ILE A 3 -2.76 -9.70 -21.70
CA ILE A 3 -2.84 -8.54 -20.83
C ILE A 3 -2.22 -7.38 -21.62
N TRP A 4 -3.06 -6.45 -22.08
CA TRP A 4 -2.65 -5.34 -22.96
C TRP A 4 -1.95 -4.20 -22.21
N SER A 5 -2.03 -4.17 -20.87
CA SER A 5 -1.21 -3.28 -20.06
C SER A 5 -1.04 -3.77 -18.63
N ASN A 6 0.07 -3.38 -17.98
CA ASN A 6 0.30 -3.58 -16.55
C ASN A 6 -0.44 -2.52 -15.70
N ASN A 7 -1.44 -1.83 -16.27
CA ASN A 7 -2.11 -0.71 -15.63
C ASN A 7 -3.22 -1.22 -14.68
N PRO A 8 -3.16 -0.91 -13.37
CA PRO A 8 -4.17 -1.35 -12.40
C PRO A 8 -5.58 -0.86 -12.73
N THR A 9 -5.72 0.32 -13.35
CA THR A 9 -7.02 0.87 -13.77
C THR A 9 -7.68 0.02 -14.86
N GLU A 10 -6.89 -0.49 -15.81
CA GLU A 10 -7.42 -1.34 -16.88
C GLU A 10 -7.85 -2.71 -16.33
N ARG A 11 -7.10 -3.25 -15.36
CA ARG A 11 -7.49 -4.46 -14.64
C ARG A 11 -8.82 -4.28 -13.93
N LEU A 12 -8.98 -3.21 -13.16
CA LEU A 12 -10.21 -2.90 -12.44
C LEU A 12 -11.40 -2.74 -13.41
N ASN A 13 -11.24 -2.01 -14.50
CA ASN A 13 -12.30 -1.84 -15.50
C ASN A 13 -12.72 -3.15 -16.17
N ARG A 14 -11.78 -4.06 -16.42
CA ARG A 14 -12.07 -5.39 -16.97
C ARG A 14 -12.83 -6.24 -15.96
N GLU A 15 -12.49 -6.15 -14.68
CA GLU A 15 -13.17 -6.91 -13.63
C GLU A 15 -14.59 -6.41 -13.37
N ILE A 16 -14.80 -5.09 -13.38
CA ILE A 16 -16.14 -4.50 -13.31
C ILE A 16 -17.01 -5.04 -14.46
N ARG A 17 -16.52 -4.99 -15.71
CA ARG A 17 -17.25 -5.52 -16.87
C ARG A 17 -17.58 -7.00 -16.71
N ARG A 18 -16.58 -7.82 -16.36
CA ARG A 18 -16.76 -9.28 -16.18
C ARG A 18 -17.85 -9.60 -15.15
N ARG A 19 -17.85 -8.92 -14.00
CA ARG A 19 -18.84 -9.17 -12.93
C ARG A 19 -20.23 -8.62 -13.27
N THR A 20 -20.32 -7.50 -13.99
CA THR A 20 -21.61 -7.00 -14.47
C THR A 20 -22.20 -7.88 -15.57
N ASP A 21 -21.37 -8.48 -16.43
CA ASP A 21 -21.82 -9.36 -17.52
C ASP A 21 -22.46 -10.66 -17.00
N VAL A 22 -22.02 -11.16 -15.85
CA VAL A 22 -22.59 -12.36 -15.19
C VAL A 22 -24.04 -12.12 -14.74
N VAL A 23 -24.36 -10.90 -14.29
CA VAL A 23 -25.71 -10.54 -13.83
C VAL A 23 -26.64 -10.26 -15.01
N GLY A 24 -26.10 -9.66 -16.09
CA GLY A 24 -26.84 -9.36 -17.31
C GLY A 24 -27.80 -8.17 -17.16
N ILE A 25 -28.85 -8.30 -16.34
CA ILE A 25 -29.89 -7.27 -16.13
C ILE A 25 -30.05 -6.99 -14.64
N PHE A 26 -30.04 -5.72 -14.25
CA PHE A 26 -30.23 -5.28 -12.87
C PHE A 26 -31.66 -4.80 -12.62
N PRO A 27 -32.27 -5.15 -11.47
CA PRO A 27 -33.65 -4.78 -11.14
C PRO A 27 -33.82 -3.29 -10.80
N ASN A 28 -32.75 -2.61 -10.38
CA ASN A 28 -32.73 -1.17 -10.09
C ASN A 28 -31.28 -0.64 -10.06
N ARG A 29 -31.14 0.68 -9.98
CA ARG A 29 -29.84 1.37 -9.93
C ARG A 29 -29.04 1.03 -8.66
N ASP A 30 -29.70 0.77 -7.54
CA ASP A 30 -28.99 0.47 -6.30
C ASP A 30 -28.31 -0.91 -6.35
N ALA A 31 -28.90 -1.87 -7.06
CA ALA A 31 -28.32 -3.19 -7.24
C ALA A 31 -26.97 -3.14 -7.97
N ILE A 32 -26.85 -2.35 -9.04
CA ILE A 32 -25.57 -2.17 -9.75
C ILE A 32 -24.55 -1.40 -8.91
N ILE A 33 -24.99 -0.38 -8.16
CA ILE A 33 -24.11 0.36 -7.25
C ILE A 33 -23.54 -0.56 -6.17
N ARG A 34 -24.34 -1.45 -5.59
CA ARG A 34 -23.86 -2.41 -4.58
C ARG A 34 -22.84 -3.37 -5.17
N LEU A 35 -23.07 -3.90 -6.37
CA LEU A 35 -22.11 -4.79 -7.02
C LEU A 35 -20.79 -4.07 -7.28
N ILE A 36 -20.83 -2.92 -7.98
CA ILE A 36 -19.62 -2.17 -8.30
C ILE A 36 -18.92 -1.70 -7.03
N GLY A 37 -19.68 -1.24 -6.03
CA GLY A 37 -19.16 -0.86 -4.72
C GLY A 37 -18.41 -1.98 -4.01
N ALA A 38 -18.93 -3.21 -4.06
CA ALA A 38 -18.25 -4.38 -3.51
C ALA A 38 -16.93 -4.68 -4.25
N VAL A 39 -16.90 -4.57 -5.58
CA VAL A 39 -15.67 -4.75 -6.39
C VAL A 39 -14.62 -3.70 -6.02
N LEU A 40 -15.04 -2.44 -5.85
CA LEU A 40 -14.14 -1.36 -5.45
C LEU A 40 -13.60 -1.53 -4.03
N ALA A 41 -14.43 -2.02 -3.10
CA ALA A 41 -13.99 -2.34 -1.74
C ALA A 41 -12.91 -3.44 -1.76
N GLU A 42 -13.16 -4.55 -2.46
CA GLU A 42 -12.19 -5.65 -2.62
C GLU A 42 -10.86 -5.16 -3.20
N GLN A 43 -10.89 -4.33 -4.25
CA GLN A 43 -9.67 -3.78 -4.84
C GLN A 43 -8.95 -2.82 -3.88
N THR A 44 -9.69 -2.07 -3.08
CA THR A 44 -9.14 -1.16 -2.07
C THR A 44 -8.43 -1.94 -0.97
N ASP A 45 -9.02 -3.05 -0.53
CA ASP A 45 -8.41 -3.95 0.46
C ASP A 45 -7.12 -4.58 -0.07
N GLU A 46 -7.12 -5.07 -1.32
CA GLU A 46 -5.92 -5.58 -1.98
C GLU A 46 -4.81 -4.51 -2.08
N TRP A 47 -5.17 -3.26 -2.39
CA TRP A 47 -4.19 -2.17 -2.43
C TRP A 47 -3.71 -1.78 -1.04
N ALA A 48 -4.55 -1.82 -0.02
CA ALA A 48 -4.16 -1.56 1.35
C ALA A 48 -3.17 -2.64 1.85
N GLU A 49 -3.40 -3.91 1.49
CA GLU A 49 -2.51 -5.02 1.81
C GLU A 49 -1.20 -4.96 1.01
N GLY A 50 -1.27 -4.72 -0.30
CA GLY A 50 -0.10 -4.62 -1.17
C GLY A 50 0.77 -3.38 -0.93
N ARG A 51 0.22 -2.32 -0.35
CA ARG A 51 0.96 -1.10 0.02
C ARG A 51 1.43 -1.08 1.48
N ARG A 52 1.49 -2.23 2.15
CA ARG A 52 2.20 -2.37 3.44
C ARG A 52 3.71 -2.31 3.18
N TYR A 53 4.19 -1.17 2.70
CA TYR A 53 5.58 -0.91 2.32
C TYR A 53 6.55 -0.96 3.51
N LEU A 54 6.03 -0.80 4.73
CA LEU A 54 6.74 -1.18 5.94
C LEU A 54 5.97 -2.33 6.59
N GLY A 55 6.52 -3.54 6.48
CA GLY A 55 6.01 -4.69 7.21
C GLY A 55 5.95 -4.38 8.71
N LEU A 56 5.01 -5.01 9.43
CA LEU A 56 4.86 -4.83 10.87
C LEU A 56 6.18 -5.08 11.62
N GLU A 57 7.00 -6.01 11.12
CA GLU A 57 8.33 -6.28 11.61
C GLU A 57 9.30 -5.11 11.43
N VAL A 58 9.29 -4.44 10.26
CA VAL A 58 10.11 -3.26 9.98
C VAL A 58 9.68 -2.09 10.86
N LEU A 59 8.36 -1.87 11.01
CA LEU A 59 7.81 -0.85 11.91
C LEU A 59 8.21 -1.10 13.37
N ASN A 60 8.19 -2.36 13.81
CA ASN A 60 8.62 -2.74 15.17
C ASN A 60 10.13 -2.48 15.36
N ARG A 61 10.94 -2.83 14.36
CA ARG A 61 12.39 -2.59 14.39
C ARG A 61 12.74 -1.09 14.43
N CYS A 62 12.07 -0.26 13.63
CA CYS A 62 12.26 1.19 13.66
C CYS A 62 11.84 1.82 15.01
N ARG A 63 10.84 1.25 15.69
CA ARG A 63 10.40 1.74 17.00
C ARG A 63 11.43 1.48 18.09
N LEU A 64 12.17 0.37 18.03
CA LEU A 64 13.19 0.01 19.02
C LEU A 64 14.41 0.95 18.97
N THR A 65 14.86 1.32 17.76
CA THR A 65 16.01 2.23 17.55
C THR A 65 15.78 3.65 18.10
N LEU A 66 14.54 4.09 18.26
CA LEU A 66 14.24 5.43 18.80
C LEU A 66 14.33 5.51 20.34
N THR A 67 14.27 4.37 21.03
CA THR A 67 14.27 4.31 22.51
C THR A 67 15.66 4.09 23.10
N THR A 68 16.64 3.68 22.30
CA THR A 68 18.01 3.40 22.78
C THR A 68 18.89 4.64 22.90
N ASP A 69 18.47 5.78 22.34
CA ASP A 69 19.28 7.02 22.29
C ASP A 69 18.96 8.05 23.39
N THR A 70 18.01 7.80 24.30
CA THR A 70 17.57 8.83 25.28
C THR A 70 17.74 8.46 26.75
N THR A 71 18.56 7.45 27.08
CA THR A 71 18.95 7.23 28.48
C THR A 71 20.40 6.78 28.61
N THR A 72 21.33 7.73 28.50
CA THR A 72 22.42 8.00 29.48
C THR A 72 23.11 9.34 29.14
N THR A 73 23.14 10.21 30.15
CA THR A 73 23.74 11.55 30.36
C THR A 73 25.15 11.78 29.73
N PRO A 74 25.55 13.06 29.47
CA PRO A 74 26.50 13.44 28.43
C PRO A 74 27.95 13.46 28.90
N GLU A 75 28.88 12.98 28.07
CA GLU A 75 30.29 13.34 28.15
C GLU A 75 30.76 13.84 26.79
N ALA A 76 31.23 15.08 26.81
CA ALA A 76 31.97 15.70 25.72
C ALA A 76 33.20 14.86 25.37
N THR A 77 33.55 14.74 24.08
CA THR A 77 34.94 14.80 23.57
C THR A 77 34.90 14.88 22.04
N THR A 78 35.18 16.10 21.57
CA THR A 78 36.07 16.48 20.46
C THR A 78 35.91 15.78 19.09
N ASP A 79 35.42 16.56 18.12
CA ASP A 79 35.69 16.41 16.68
C ASP A 79 37.17 16.13 16.40
N PRO A 80 37.47 15.25 15.45
CA PRO A 80 38.33 15.71 14.37
C PRO A 80 37.78 15.33 12.99
N LEU A 81 37.55 16.38 12.20
CA LEU A 81 37.86 16.50 10.77
C LEU A 81 38.01 15.18 9.98
N ILE A 82 37.01 14.83 9.18
CA ILE A 82 37.18 13.89 8.06
C ILE A 82 37.64 14.72 6.85
N GLU A 83 38.94 14.67 6.56
CA GLU A 83 39.52 15.17 5.31
C GLU A 83 39.07 14.30 4.12
N LEU A 84 38.60 14.93 3.04
CA LEU A 84 38.50 14.31 1.71
C LEU A 84 39.84 14.48 0.97
N PRO A 85 40.36 13.46 0.27
CA PRO A 85 41.54 13.61 -0.58
C PRO A 85 41.22 14.40 -1.86
N ALA A 86 42.26 15.10 -2.35
CA ALA A 86 42.28 16.13 -3.40
C ALA A 86 41.83 15.69 -4.80
#